data_AF-R9K067-F1
#
_entry.id   AF-R9K067-F1
#
_cell.length_a   1.000
_cell.length_b   1.000
_cell.length_c   1.000
_cell.angle_alpha   90.00
_cell.angle_beta   90.00
_cell.angle_gamma   90.00
#
_symmetry.space_group_name_H-M   'P 1'
#
loop_
_entity.id
_entity.type
_entity.pdbx_description
1 polymer ?
#
loop_
_entity_poly.entity_id
_entity_poly.type
_entity_poly.pdbx_seq_one_letter_code
_entity_poly.pdbx_strand_id
1 'polypeptide(L)'
;MEQCLKSRGVHSDDLWRRKLRCQCGHAFAKTRWHSKSRDFTTYTYKCYDQTRTGTISARLKNGLSIEGVCHSPLVQDWKIHTMAQKVLHAVFDDPEGTLKNAAAVLGLGAAGVEQAEVLRDKTIIEERLKKEQGRYETLLDMRMNNEIPREVFSRKQQEVEKKIAELEQQMMQYGDVKPATEADVSGKLENLRRLMGQPPVPEDGEFSEEDIDKYVFGVRVYEDRFEWLLNLSPEARGELDDAGSPVYFTKLTVTPDDERAWFRMHPQWSKSNKYAELEAWIFI
;
A
#
# COMPACT_ATOMS: atom_id res chain seq x y z
N MET A 1 -8.64 -12.88 -19.51
CA MET A 1 -9.27 -13.12 -18.21
C MET A 1 -8.45 -14.15 -17.46
N GLU A 2 -7.32 -13.74 -16.89
CA GLU A 2 -6.60 -14.59 -15.94
C GLU A 2 -7.17 -14.34 -14.56
N GLN A 3 -7.80 -15.39 -14.01
CA GLN A 3 -8.21 -15.41 -12.62
C GLN A 3 -6.93 -15.30 -11.78
N CYS A 4 -6.73 -14.13 -11.17
CA CYS A 4 -5.78 -13.96 -10.08
C CYS A 4 -6.04 -15.06 -9.06
N LEU A 5 -5.14 -16.05 -9.01
CA LEU A 5 -5.23 -17.19 -8.10
C LEU A 5 -5.15 -16.66 -6.67
N LYS A 6 -6.33 -16.51 -6.07
CA LYS A 6 -6.53 -16.09 -4.68
C LYS A 6 -5.91 -17.15 -3.79
N SER A 7 -4.71 -16.90 -3.29
CA SER A 7 -4.20 -17.63 -2.14
C SER A 7 -5.05 -17.22 -0.93
N ARG A 8 -6.15 -17.94 -0.68
CA ARG A 8 -6.82 -17.97 0.63
C ARG A 8 -5.84 -18.61 1.61
N GLY A 9 -4.89 -17.80 2.09
CA GLY A 9 -3.93 -18.21 3.09
C GLY A 9 -4.64 -18.56 4.40
N VAL A 10 -4.09 -19.54 5.11
CA VAL A 10 -4.44 -19.89 6.49
C VAL A 10 -4.62 -18.61 7.31
N HIS A 11 -5.78 -18.46 7.97
CA HIS A 11 -6.07 -17.34 8.87
C HIS A 11 -4.90 -17.19 9.85
N SER A 12 -4.23 -16.04 9.79
CA SER A 12 -3.06 -15.74 10.62
C SER A 12 -3.52 -14.84 11.75
N ASP A 13 -3.24 -15.21 13.00
CA ASP A 13 -3.58 -14.37 14.15
C ASP A 13 -2.78 -13.06 14.17
N ASP A 14 -1.61 -13.03 13.52
CA ASP A 14 -0.79 -11.83 13.39
C ASP A 14 -1.47 -10.71 12.57
N LEU A 15 -1.65 -9.54 13.21
CA LEU A 15 -2.30 -8.36 12.65
C LEU A 15 -1.72 -7.97 11.28
N TRP A 16 -0.41 -7.78 11.21
CA TRP A 16 0.24 -7.25 10.01
C TRP A 16 0.27 -8.25 8.86
N ARG A 17 0.28 -9.56 9.12
CA ARG A 17 0.07 -10.57 8.05
C ARG A 17 -1.32 -10.48 7.43
N ARG A 18 -2.34 -10.10 8.20
CA ARG A 18 -3.70 -9.88 7.70
C ARG A 18 -3.80 -8.55 6.95
N LYS A 19 -3.21 -7.47 7.50
CA LYS A 19 -3.38 -6.10 7.00
C LYS A 19 -2.42 -5.68 5.89
N LEU A 20 -1.20 -6.23 5.81
CA LEU A 20 -0.21 -5.80 4.80
C LEU A 20 -0.43 -6.51 3.46
N ARG A 21 -0.43 -5.74 2.38
CA ARG A 21 -0.35 -6.23 1.00
C ARG A 21 0.75 -5.51 0.25
N CYS A 22 1.54 -6.25 -0.51
CA CYS A 22 2.61 -5.68 -1.32
C CYS A 22 2.01 -5.12 -2.62
N GLN A 23 2.64 -4.09 -3.19
CA GLN A 23 2.30 -3.58 -4.52
C GLN A 23 2.24 -4.68 -5.60
N CYS A 24 3.01 -5.77 -5.45
CA CYS A 24 2.98 -6.93 -6.37
C CYS A 24 1.83 -7.92 -6.12
N GLY A 25 0.84 -7.56 -5.30
CA GLY A 25 -0.33 -8.38 -4.96
C GLY A 25 -0.11 -9.46 -3.89
N HIS A 26 1.15 -9.74 -3.53
CA HIS A 26 1.46 -10.76 -2.53
C HIS A 26 1.30 -10.25 -1.09
N ALA A 27 0.96 -11.16 -0.17
CA ALA A 27 0.99 -10.88 1.26
C ALA A 27 2.43 -10.81 1.81
N PHE A 28 2.56 -10.48 3.09
CA PHE A 28 3.84 -10.48 3.80
C PHE A 28 3.98 -11.68 4.74
N ALA A 29 5.21 -12.20 4.83
CA ALA A 29 5.61 -13.23 5.77
C ALA A 29 6.35 -12.59 6.97
N LYS A 30 5.90 -12.89 8.19
CA LYS A 30 6.61 -12.52 9.43
C LYS A 30 7.87 -13.37 9.57
N THR A 31 9.01 -12.71 9.64
CA THR A 31 10.34 -13.31 9.75
C THR A 31 11.03 -12.76 11.00
N ARG A 32 11.69 -13.63 11.76
CA ARG A 32 12.52 -13.21 12.89
C ARG A 32 13.69 -12.36 12.40
N TRP A 33 13.87 -11.19 13.00
CA TRP A 33 14.90 -10.22 12.60
C TRP A 33 16.14 -10.32 13.50
N HIS A 34 16.04 -9.82 14.73
CA HIS A 34 17.11 -9.91 15.73
C HIS A 34 16.54 -10.30 17.09
N SER A 35 17.22 -11.20 17.80
CA SER A 35 17.01 -11.36 19.23
C SER A 35 17.92 -10.41 19.98
N LYS A 36 17.31 -9.46 20.69
CA LYS A 36 18.03 -8.42 21.44
C LYS A 36 18.37 -8.90 22.86
N SER A 37 17.54 -9.78 23.42
CA SER A 37 17.78 -10.49 24.68
C SER A 37 17.21 -11.90 24.60
N ARG A 38 17.35 -12.69 25.68
CA ARG A 38 16.76 -14.03 25.79
C ARG A 38 15.24 -14.02 25.61
N ASP A 39 14.60 -12.93 26.03
CA ASP A 39 13.14 -12.82 26.11
C ASP A 39 12.56 -11.82 25.09
N PHE A 40 13.40 -11.11 24.33
CA PHE A 40 12.93 -10.12 23.36
C PHE A 40 13.48 -10.36 21.95
N THR A 41 12.57 -10.72 21.05
CA THR A 41 12.83 -10.96 19.63
C THR A 41 12.06 -9.96 18.79
N THR A 42 12.78 -9.28 17.90
CA THR A 42 12.20 -8.37 16.91
C THR A 42 11.83 -9.12 15.64
N TYR A 43 10.79 -8.64 14.96
CA TYR A 43 10.29 -9.23 13.73
C TYR A 43 10.34 -8.22 12.58
N THR A 44 10.34 -8.76 11.36
CA THR A 44 10.17 -8.01 10.13
C THR A 44 9.23 -8.77 9.20
N TYR A 45 8.53 -8.03 8.37
CA TYR A 45 7.63 -8.49 7.34
C TYR A 45 8.34 -8.39 6.00
N LYS A 46 8.37 -9.51 5.28
CA LYS A 46 8.97 -9.63 3.94
C LYS A 46 7.91 -10.07 2.95
N CYS A 47 7.87 -9.46 1.76
CA CYS A 47 6.97 -9.88 0.69
C CYS A 47 7.17 -11.38 0.38
N TYR A 48 6.07 -12.14 0.19
CA TYR A 48 6.17 -13.57 -0.09
C TYR A 48 6.99 -13.87 -1.36
N ASP A 49 6.87 -13.07 -2.43
CA ASP A 49 7.65 -13.30 -3.65
C ASP A 49 9.17 -13.20 -3.39
N GLN A 50 9.61 -12.24 -2.56
CA GLN A 50 11.01 -12.09 -2.15
C GLN A 50 11.53 -13.27 -1.31
N THR A 51 10.67 -14.19 -0.86
CA THR A 51 11.11 -15.44 -0.24
C THR A 51 11.71 -16.39 -1.27
N ARG A 52 11.16 -16.38 -2.49
CA ARG A 52 11.64 -17.19 -3.62
C ARG A 52 12.71 -16.45 -4.43
N THR A 53 12.47 -15.17 -4.73
CA THR A 53 13.35 -14.37 -5.59
C THR A 53 14.53 -13.77 -4.83
N GLY A 54 14.43 -13.63 -3.50
CA GLY A 54 15.41 -12.91 -2.68
C GLY A 54 15.15 -11.40 -2.68
N THR A 55 15.68 -10.69 -1.67
CA THR A 55 15.53 -9.23 -1.59
C THR A 55 16.51 -8.53 -2.52
N ILE A 56 16.17 -7.33 -2.98
CA ILE A 56 17.06 -6.48 -3.81
C ILE A 56 18.44 -6.34 -3.16
N SER A 57 18.50 -5.98 -1.88
CA SER A 57 19.78 -5.82 -1.16
C SER A 57 20.59 -7.12 -1.12
N ALA A 58 19.95 -8.27 -0.94
CA ALA A 58 20.64 -9.56 -0.91
C ALA A 58 21.17 -9.95 -2.29
N ARG A 59 20.42 -9.68 -3.36
CA ARG A 59 20.84 -9.99 -4.73
C ARG A 59 22.00 -9.11 -5.19
N LEU A 60 21.91 -7.80 -4.93
CA LEU A 60 23.01 -6.86 -5.20
C LEU A 60 24.30 -7.26 -4.46
N LYS A 61 24.19 -7.64 -3.18
CA LYS A 61 25.34 -8.11 -2.39
C LYS A 61 26.02 -9.34 -3.01
N ASN A 62 25.25 -10.21 -3.68
CA ASN A 62 25.75 -11.42 -4.31
C ASN A 62 26.02 -11.28 -5.82
N GLY A 63 25.92 -10.06 -6.38
CA GLY A 63 26.12 -9.83 -7.82
C GLY A 63 25.08 -10.48 -8.72
N LEU A 64 23.86 -10.74 -8.22
CA LEU A 64 22.76 -11.34 -8.98
C LEU A 64 21.89 -10.26 -9.63
N SER A 65 21.35 -10.55 -10.82
CA SER A 65 20.39 -9.66 -11.51
C SER A 65 19.19 -9.34 -10.63
N ILE A 66 18.71 -8.10 -10.63
CA ILE A 66 17.51 -7.66 -9.91
C ILE A 66 16.23 -7.70 -10.78
N GLU A 67 16.34 -8.16 -12.03
CA GLU A 67 15.22 -8.23 -12.95
C GLU A 67 14.13 -9.20 -12.46
N GLY A 68 12.87 -8.76 -12.51
CA GLY A 68 11.70 -9.54 -12.06
C GLY A 68 11.62 -9.74 -10.54
N VAL A 69 12.38 -8.98 -9.76
CA VAL A 69 12.39 -9.08 -8.28
C VAL A 69 11.48 -8.02 -7.70
N CYS A 70 10.65 -8.40 -6.72
CA CYS A 70 9.83 -7.43 -6.01
C CYS A 70 10.70 -6.41 -5.25
N HIS A 71 10.41 -5.12 -5.45
CA HIS A 71 11.13 -3.99 -4.85
C HIS A 71 10.63 -3.56 -3.46
N SER A 72 9.58 -4.19 -2.94
CA SER A 72 9.02 -3.82 -1.64
C SER A 72 10.07 -3.85 -0.53
N PRO A 73 10.07 -2.85 0.38
CA PRO A 73 10.98 -2.83 1.50
C PRO A 73 10.67 -3.97 2.49
N LEU A 74 11.68 -4.29 3.30
CA LEU A 74 11.46 -5.06 4.53
C LEU A 74 10.81 -4.14 5.56
N VAL A 75 9.59 -4.48 5.98
CA VAL A 75 8.84 -3.67 6.93
C VAL A 75 9.15 -4.20 8.33
N GLN A 76 9.79 -3.40 9.17
CA GLN A 76 10.06 -3.83 10.54
C GLN A 76 8.78 -3.70 11.37
N ASP A 77 8.54 -4.68 12.25
CA ASP A 77 7.33 -4.75 13.09
C ASP A 77 7.09 -3.46 13.86
N TRP A 78 8.17 -2.91 14.41
CA TRP A 78 8.09 -1.66 15.11
C TRP A 78 7.79 -0.44 14.25
N LYS A 79 8.33 -0.38 13.02
CA LYS A 79 8.13 0.76 12.12
C LYS A 79 6.68 0.87 11.70
N ILE A 80 6.07 -0.27 11.35
CA ILE A 80 4.67 -0.27 10.93
C ILE A 80 3.75 0.05 12.10
N HIS A 81 4.08 -0.40 13.31
CA HIS A 81 3.33 -0.04 14.50
C HIS A 81 3.44 1.46 14.83
N THR A 82 4.64 2.04 14.82
CA THR A 82 4.82 3.51 15.01
C THR A 82 4.07 4.31 13.94
N MET A 83 4.08 3.84 12.69
CA MET A 83 3.34 4.47 11.60
C MET A 83 1.83 4.39 11.84
N ALA A 84 1.32 3.27 12.36
CA ALA A 84 -0.09 3.10 12.73
C ALA A 84 -0.52 4.14 13.77
N GLN A 85 0.27 4.29 14.85
CA GLN A 85 0.02 5.30 15.87
C GLN A 85 -0.05 6.70 15.26
N LYS A 86 0.94 7.06 14.44
CA LYS A 86 0.99 8.38 13.81
C LYS A 86 -0.19 8.63 12.86
N VAL A 87 -0.59 7.62 12.09
CA VAL A 87 -1.77 7.69 11.19
C VAL A 87 -3.05 7.86 11.98
N LEU A 88 -3.25 7.10 13.05
CA LEU A 88 -4.46 7.17 13.87
C LEU A 88 -4.51 8.49 14.65
N HIS A 89 -3.42 8.92 15.30
CA HIS A 89 -3.35 10.23 15.96
C HIS A 89 -3.62 11.38 15.00
N ALA A 90 -3.08 11.35 13.78
CA ALA A 90 -3.35 12.37 12.77
C ALA A 90 -4.83 12.47 12.37
N VAL A 91 -5.62 11.42 12.59
CA VAL A 91 -7.05 11.37 12.26
C VAL A 91 -7.92 11.66 13.49
N PHE A 92 -7.55 11.15 14.66
CA PHE A 92 -8.41 11.14 15.86
C PHE A 92 -8.07 12.21 16.90
N ASP A 93 -6.86 12.78 16.91
CA ASP A 93 -6.48 13.80 17.92
C ASP A 93 -7.17 15.14 17.70
N ASP A 94 -7.53 15.46 16.45
CA ASP A 94 -8.26 16.67 16.08
C ASP A 94 -9.50 16.32 15.24
N PRO A 95 -10.60 15.86 15.87
CA PRO A 95 -11.82 15.47 15.15
C PRO A 95 -12.42 16.59 14.31
N GLU A 96 -12.38 17.84 14.82
CA GLU A 96 -12.91 19.00 14.10
C GLU A 96 -12.06 19.33 12.86
N GLY A 97 -10.72 19.36 13.02
CA GLY A 97 -9.80 19.55 11.91
C GLY A 97 -9.87 18.44 10.88
N THR A 98 -9.97 17.18 11.31
CA THR A 98 -10.17 16.02 10.44
C THR A 98 -11.44 16.14 9.62
N LEU A 99 -12.58 16.51 10.23
CA LEU A 99 -13.84 16.72 9.51
C LEU A 99 -13.77 17.88 8.53
N LYS A 100 -13.09 18.98 8.90
CA LYS A 100 -12.89 20.12 8.02
C LYS A 100 -12.01 19.78 6.82
N ASN A 101 -10.91 19.07 7.06
CA ASN A 101 -10.02 18.59 6.01
C ASN A 101 -10.73 17.60 5.09
N ALA A 102 -11.49 16.67 5.65
CA ALA A 102 -12.29 15.73 4.89
C ALA A 102 -13.30 16.48 4.02
N ALA A 103 -14.04 17.44 4.59
CA ALA A 103 -14.97 18.26 3.82
C ALA A 103 -14.27 19.08 2.72
N ALA A 104 -13.03 19.51 2.89
CA ALA A 104 -12.28 20.24 1.86
C ALA A 104 -11.75 19.32 0.74
N VAL A 105 -11.29 18.12 1.10
CA VAL A 105 -10.81 17.09 0.17
C VAL A 105 -11.98 16.52 -0.64
N LEU A 106 -13.08 16.22 0.05
CA LEU A 106 -14.30 15.62 -0.50
C LEU A 106 -15.23 16.65 -1.15
N GLY A 107 -15.20 17.91 -0.69
CA GLY A 107 -16.10 18.99 -1.11
C GLY A 107 -15.52 19.94 -2.16
N LEU A 108 -14.49 19.54 -2.92
CA LEU A 108 -13.90 20.29 -4.04
C LEU A 108 -13.12 21.57 -3.64
N GLY A 109 -12.06 21.42 -2.85
CA GLY A 109 -11.00 22.42 -2.68
C GLY A 109 -9.69 22.06 -3.42
N ALA A 110 -8.58 22.77 -3.13
CA ALA A 110 -7.27 22.55 -3.76
C ALA A 110 -6.73 21.10 -3.68
N ALA A 111 -7.14 20.31 -2.67
CA ALA A 111 -6.82 18.88 -2.57
C ALA A 111 -7.58 18.00 -3.58
N GLY A 112 -8.73 18.46 -4.09
CA GLY A 112 -9.41 17.85 -5.23
C GLY A 112 -8.63 17.98 -6.53
N VAL A 113 -7.70 18.96 -6.63
CA VAL A 113 -6.77 19.08 -7.76
C VAL A 113 -5.75 17.95 -7.71
N GLU A 114 -5.20 17.61 -6.54
CA GLU A 114 -4.28 16.46 -6.39
C GLU A 114 -4.99 15.14 -6.72
N GLN A 115 -6.22 14.93 -6.24
CA GLN A 115 -6.98 13.73 -6.61
C GLN A 115 -7.29 13.69 -8.11
N ALA A 116 -7.62 14.84 -8.72
CA ALA A 116 -7.81 14.94 -10.16
C ALA A 116 -6.52 14.70 -10.95
N GLU A 117 -5.36 15.12 -10.44
CA GLU A 117 -4.05 14.84 -11.04
C GLU A 117 -3.72 13.34 -11.00
N VAL A 118 -3.87 12.70 -9.83
CA VAL A 118 -3.68 11.25 -9.67
C VAL A 118 -4.61 10.46 -10.60
N LEU A 119 -5.88 10.88 -10.73
CA LEU A 119 -6.82 10.27 -11.67
C LEU A 119 -6.43 10.49 -13.13
N ARG A 120 -5.98 11.70 -13.51
CA ARG A 120 -5.50 12.00 -14.87
C ARG A 120 -4.29 11.16 -15.24
N ASP A 121 -3.30 11.08 -14.36
CA ASP A 121 -2.09 10.31 -14.59
C ASP A 121 -2.40 8.81 -14.71
N LYS A 122 -3.32 8.30 -13.88
CA LYS A 122 -3.86 6.93 -14.02
C LYS A 122 -4.49 6.71 -15.38
N THR A 123 -5.40 7.59 -15.83
CA THR A 123 -6.06 7.45 -17.14
C THR A 123 -5.05 7.47 -18.30
N ILE A 124 -4.02 8.32 -18.22
CA ILE A 124 -2.95 8.37 -19.24
C ILE A 124 -2.20 7.03 -19.33
N ILE A 125 -1.91 6.40 -18.18
CA ILE A 125 -1.20 5.12 -18.14
C ILE A 125 -2.13 3.98 -18.63
N GLU A 126 -3.41 3.99 -18.27
CA GLU A 126 -4.41 3.03 -18.78
C GLU A 126 -4.53 3.10 -20.31
N GLU A 127 -4.55 4.30 -20.89
CA GLU A 127 -4.58 4.49 -22.34
C GLU A 127 -3.30 3.95 -23.02
N ARG A 128 -2.13 4.20 -22.41
CA ARG A 128 -0.84 3.68 -22.91
C ARG A 128 -0.80 2.15 -22.85
N LEU A 129 -1.32 1.55 -21.77
CA LEU A 129 -1.40 0.10 -21.61
C LEU A 129 -2.28 -0.51 -22.69
N LYS A 130 -3.48 0.04 -22.90
CA LYS A 130 -4.40 -0.39 -23.96
C LYS A 130 -3.77 -0.29 -25.36
N LYS A 131 -2.97 0.76 -25.60
CA LYS A 131 -2.25 0.94 -26.86
C LYS A 131 -1.18 -0.13 -27.09
N GLU A 132 -0.37 -0.47 -26.09
CA GLU A 132 0.65 -1.52 -26.23
C GLU A 132 0.01 -2.92 -26.28
N GLN A 133 -1.10 -3.16 -25.57
CA GLN A 133 -1.91 -4.40 -25.72
C GLN A 133 -2.47 -4.54 -27.15
N GLY A 134 -3.05 -3.48 -27.72
CA GLY A 134 -3.51 -3.50 -29.12
C GLY A 134 -2.37 -3.71 -30.12
N ARG A 135 -1.16 -3.22 -29.80
CA ARG A 135 0.05 -3.49 -30.61
C ARG A 135 0.46 -4.96 -30.55
N TYR A 136 0.32 -5.62 -29.40
CA TYR A 136 0.53 -7.05 -29.26
C TYR A 136 -0.46 -7.86 -30.11
N GLU A 137 -1.75 -7.51 -30.05
CA GLU A 137 -2.80 -8.12 -30.89
C GLU A 137 -2.49 -7.95 -32.39
N THR A 138 -2.10 -6.74 -32.82
CA THR A 138 -1.72 -6.47 -34.22
C THR A 138 -0.50 -7.31 -34.65
N LEU A 139 0.51 -7.47 -33.78
CA LEU A 139 1.68 -8.31 -34.07
C LEU A 139 1.29 -9.79 -34.21
N LEU A 140 0.34 -10.26 -33.41
CA LEU A 140 -0.24 -11.60 -33.50
C LEU A 140 -0.95 -11.80 -34.84
N ASP A 141 -1.80 -10.86 -35.26
CA ASP A 141 -2.51 -10.92 -36.54
C ASP A 141 -1.54 -10.96 -37.74
N MET A 142 -0.54 -10.06 -37.76
CA MET A 142 0.50 -10.06 -38.80
C MET A 142 1.26 -11.40 -38.84
N ARG A 143 1.50 -12.02 -37.68
CA ARG A 143 2.16 -13.33 -37.62
C ARG A 143 1.24 -14.44 -38.13
N MET A 144 -0.04 -14.42 -37.77
CA MET A 144 -1.05 -15.38 -38.25
C MET A 144 -1.23 -15.32 -39.77
N ASN A 145 -1.14 -14.12 -40.35
CA ASN A 145 -1.20 -13.89 -41.79
C ASN A 145 0.14 -14.15 -42.51
N ASN A 146 1.18 -14.57 -41.78
CA ASN A 146 2.55 -14.76 -42.29
C ASN A 146 3.19 -13.50 -42.91
N GLU A 147 2.71 -12.31 -42.55
CA GLU A 147 3.26 -11.02 -43.01
C GLU A 147 4.65 -10.75 -42.42
N ILE A 148 4.95 -11.35 -41.26
CA ILE A 148 6.24 -11.21 -40.57
C ILE A 148 6.89 -12.56 -40.22
N PRO A 149 8.24 -12.69 -40.36
CA PRO A 149 8.99 -13.86 -39.92
C PRO A 149 8.92 -14.09 -38.40
N ARG A 150 9.18 -15.33 -37.97
CA ARG A 150 9.12 -15.73 -36.55
C ARG A 150 10.12 -14.96 -35.70
N GLU A 151 11.31 -14.72 -36.23
CA GLU A 151 12.39 -14.03 -35.53
C GLU A 151 12.03 -12.55 -35.28
N VAL A 152 11.39 -11.91 -36.26
CA VAL A 152 10.91 -10.53 -36.16
C VAL A 152 9.78 -10.44 -35.14
N PHE A 153 8.83 -11.38 -35.19
CA PHE A 153 7.75 -11.48 -34.21
C PHE A 153 8.31 -11.66 -32.80
N SER A 154 9.19 -12.64 -32.57
CA SER A 154 9.71 -12.95 -31.23
C SER A 154 10.45 -11.76 -30.59
N ARG A 155 11.26 -11.01 -31.36
CA ARG A 155 11.91 -9.80 -30.87
C ARG A 155 10.90 -8.71 -30.50
N LYS A 156 9.90 -8.48 -31.37
CA LYS A 156 8.87 -7.45 -31.15
C LYS A 156 7.92 -7.81 -30.01
N GLN A 157 7.62 -9.09 -29.86
CA GLN A 157 6.82 -9.64 -28.77
C GLN A 157 7.46 -9.31 -27.43
N GLN A 158 8.75 -9.61 -27.26
CA GLN A 158 9.48 -9.30 -26.03
C GLN A 158 9.50 -7.79 -25.73
N GLU A 159 9.69 -6.94 -26.74
CA GLU A 159 9.65 -5.48 -26.56
C GLU A 159 8.29 -4.99 -26.05
N VAL A 160 7.19 -5.52 -26.59
CA VAL A 160 5.83 -5.12 -26.21
C VAL A 160 5.44 -5.70 -24.86
N GLU A 161 5.73 -6.98 -24.60
CA GLU A 161 5.47 -7.63 -23.30
C GLU A 161 6.23 -6.93 -22.17
N LYS A 162 7.49 -6.53 -22.39
CA LYS A 162 8.26 -5.76 -21.40
C LYS A 162 7.59 -4.43 -21.06
N LYS A 163 7.14 -3.69 -22.07
CA LYS A 163 6.43 -2.41 -21.86
C LYS A 163 5.08 -2.58 -21.20
N ILE A 164 4.34 -3.63 -21.54
CA ILE A 164 3.08 -3.98 -20.88
C ILE A 164 3.37 -4.22 -19.39
N ALA A 165 4.37 -5.03 -19.05
CA ALA A 165 4.76 -5.28 -17.66
C ALA A 165 5.20 -4.00 -16.92
N GLU A 166 5.97 -3.11 -17.57
CA GLU A 166 6.36 -1.81 -17.00
C GLU A 166 5.15 -0.90 -16.73
N LEU A 167 4.20 -0.81 -17.69
CA LEU A 167 2.98 -0.02 -17.55
C LEU A 167 2.02 -0.62 -16.52
N GLU A 168 1.90 -1.94 -16.45
CA GLU A 168 1.12 -2.64 -15.41
C GLU A 168 1.74 -2.41 -14.03
N GLN A 169 3.07 -2.41 -13.92
CA GLN A 169 3.76 -2.07 -12.67
C GLN A 169 3.54 -0.60 -12.28
N GLN A 170 3.55 0.33 -13.24
CA GLN A 170 3.20 1.73 -12.99
C GLN A 170 1.73 1.84 -12.57
N MET A 171 0.81 1.08 -13.17
CA MET A 171 -0.60 1.04 -12.77
C MET A 171 -0.80 0.54 -11.34
N MET A 172 0.02 -0.40 -10.86
CA MET A 172 -0.04 -0.86 -9.46
C MET A 172 0.19 0.30 -8.47
N GLN A 173 0.97 1.31 -8.85
CA GLN A 173 1.22 2.51 -8.03
C GLN A 173 -0.05 3.33 -7.77
N TYR A 174 -1.02 3.29 -8.67
CA TYR A 174 -2.27 4.05 -8.52
C TYR A 174 -3.40 3.23 -7.88
N GLY A 175 -3.16 1.94 -7.56
CA GLY A 175 -4.13 1.05 -6.96
C GLY A 175 -5.50 1.00 -7.65
N ASP A 176 -6.52 0.58 -6.90
CA ASP A 176 -7.93 0.59 -7.34
C ASP A 176 -8.58 1.96 -7.14
N VAL A 177 -7.83 3.05 -7.31
CA VAL A 177 -8.38 4.41 -7.20
C VAL A 177 -9.37 4.60 -8.34
N LYS A 178 -10.66 4.42 -8.04
CA LYS A 178 -11.77 4.74 -8.93
C LYS A 178 -12.19 6.19 -8.67
N PRO A 179 -12.78 6.89 -9.65
CA PRO A 179 -13.45 8.15 -9.36
C PRO A 179 -14.53 7.86 -8.32
N ALA A 180 -14.39 8.43 -7.13
CA ALA A 180 -15.42 8.31 -6.12
C ALA A 180 -16.65 9.06 -6.62
N THR A 181 -17.81 8.42 -6.58
CA THR A 181 -19.06 9.11 -6.91
C THR A 181 -19.40 10.10 -5.81
N GLU A 182 -20.19 11.13 -6.11
CA GLU A 182 -20.65 12.09 -5.11
C GLU A 182 -21.40 11.41 -3.94
N ALA A 183 -22.09 10.29 -4.24
CA ALA A 183 -22.74 9.44 -3.23
C ALA A 183 -21.72 8.71 -2.33
N ASP A 184 -20.64 8.15 -2.90
CA ASP A 184 -19.56 7.49 -2.14
C ASP A 184 -18.89 8.50 -1.20
N VAL A 185 -18.66 9.71 -1.70
CA VAL A 185 -18.04 10.82 -0.97
C VAL A 185 -18.92 11.27 0.20
N SER A 186 -20.22 11.47 -0.04
CA SER A 186 -21.18 11.85 0.99
C SER A 186 -21.29 10.79 2.09
N GLY A 187 -21.39 9.51 1.70
CA GLY A 187 -21.46 8.39 2.66
C GLY A 187 -20.19 8.26 3.51
N LYS A 188 -19.00 8.50 2.92
CA LYS A 188 -17.73 8.51 3.67
C LYS A 188 -17.65 9.67 4.67
N LEU A 189 -18.10 10.86 4.30
CA LEU A 189 -18.16 11.99 5.21
C LEU A 189 -19.12 11.73 6.38
N GLU A 190 -20.26 11.09 6.14
CA GLU A 190 -21.21 10.71 7.18
C GLU A 190 -20.64 9.65 8.13
N ASN A 191 -20.02 8.61 7.58
CA ASN A 191 -19.33 7.59 8.38
C ASN A 191 -18.20 8.18 9.23
N LEU A 192 -17.41 9.10 8.65
CA LEU A 192 -16.36 9.81 9.38
C LEU A 192 -16.96 10.68 10.50
N ARG A 193 -18.05 11.41 10.25
CA ARG A 193 -18.76 12.19 11.31
C ARG A 193 -19.24 11.29 12.44
N ARG A 194 -19.82 10.13 12.12
CA ARG A 194 -20.27 9.16 13.12
C ARG A 194 -19.08 8.65 13.94
N LEU A 195 -17.97 8.33 13.28
CA LEU A 195 -16.75 7.84 13.90
C LEU A 195 -16.14 8.89 14.84
N MET A 196 -16.07 10.15 14.43
CA MET A 196 -15.57 11.26 15.25
C MET A 196 -16.45 11.59 16.46
N GLY A 197 -17.72 11.13 16.47
CA GLY A 197 -18.63 11.25 17.61
C GLY A 197 -18.45 10.17 18.67
N GLN A 198 -17.60 9.17 18.45
CA GLN A 198 -17.25 8.14 19.44
C GLN A 198 -16.22 8.71 20.44
N PRO A 199 -16.19 8.22 21.70
CA PRO A 199 -15.24 8.70 22.70
C PRO A 199 -13.79 8.62 22.14
N PRO A 200 -12.98 9.66 22.41
CA PRO A 200 -11.70 9.83 21.74
C PRO A 200 -10.69 8.77 22.20
N VAL A 201 -9.56 8.77 21.48
CA VAL A 201 -8.23 8.21 21.75
C VAL A 201 -8.07 7.50 23.11
N PRO A 202 -7.45 6.30 23.15
CA PRO A 202 -7.18 5.57 24.39
C PRO A 202 -6.62 6.44 25.53
N GLU A 203 -6.99 6.14 26.78
CA GLU A 203 -6.60 6.94 27.97
C GLU A 203 -5.07 7.08 28.14
N ASP A 204 -4.30 6.11 27.66
CA ASP A 204 -2.84 6.07 27.66
C ASP A 204 -2.21 6.73 26.43
N GLY A 205 -3.02 7.17 25.48
CA GLY A 205 -2.57 7.80 24.24
C GLY A 205 -1.93 6.84 23.24
N GLU A 206 -2.15 5.52 23.37
CA GLU A 206 -1.61 4.52 22.43
C GLU A 206 -2.72 3.60 21.92
N PHE A 207 -2.89 3.51 20.60
CA PHE A 207 -3.85 2.61 19.97
C PHE A 207 -3.39 1.15 20.10
N SER A 208 -4.23 0.29 20.68
CA SER A 208 -3.92 -1.14 20.79
C SER A 208 -3.92 -1.83 19.41
N GLU A 209 -3.38 -3.05 19.32
CA GLU A 209 -3.52 -3.86 18.10
C GLU A 209 -4.99 -4.10 17.73
N GLU A 210 -5.89 -4.17 18.72
CA GLU A 210 -7.33 -4.31 18.49
C GLU A 210 -7.93 -3.03 17.90
N ASP A 211 -7.48 -1.86 18.33
CA ASP A 211 -7.89 -0.57 17.77
C ASP A 211 -7.38 -0.43 16.33
N ILE A 212 -6.14 -0.79 16.07
CA ILE A 212 -5.57 -0.79 14.72
C ILE A 212 -6.35 -1.74 13.82
N ASP A 213 -6.69 -2.95 14.29
CA ASP A 213 -7.48 -3.91 13.53
C ASP A 213 -8.88 -3.38 13.17
N LYS A 214 -9.47 -2.62 14.10
CA LYS A 214 -10.79 -2.00 13.98
C LYS A 214 -10.78 -0.83 12.98
N TYR A 215 -9.79 0.05 13.04
CA TYR A 215 -9.75 1.31 12.29
C TYR A 215 -8.96 1.28 10.99
N VAL A 216 -8.28 0.18 10.66
CA VAL A 216 -7.48 0.05 9.43
C VAL A 216 -7.94 -1.19 8.66
N PHE A 217 -8.45 -1.03 7.43
CA PHE A 217 -8.74 -2.16 6.53
C PHE A 217 -7.45 -2.89 6.14
N GLY A 218 -6.41 -2.11 5.82
CA GLY A 218 -5.05 -2.60 5.70
C GLY A 218 -4.13 -1.57 5.07
N VAL A 219 -2.92 -2.02 4.73
CA VAL A 219 -1.84 -1.16 4.26
C VAL A 219 -1.23 -1.75 2.99
N ARG A 220 -1.24 -0.99 1.90
CA ARG A 220 -0.53 -1.33 0.66
C ARG A 220 0.89 -0.77 0.74
N VAL A 221 1.88 -1.64 0.54
CA VAL A 221 3.30 -1.31 0.67
C VAL A 221 3.94 -1.19 -0.70
N TYR A 222 4.44 0.01 -0.99
CA TYR A 222 5.19 0.34 -2.20
C TYR A 222 6.69 0.42 -1.89
N GLU A 223 7.52 0.63 -2.92
CA GLU A 223 8.96 0.81 -2.73
C GLU A 223 9.29 2.06 -1.89
N ASP A 224 8.51 3.14 -2.07
CA ASP A 224 8.76 4.47 -1.53
C ASP A 224 7.70 4.97 -0.52
N ARG A 225 6.52 4.34 -0.47
CA ARG A 225 5.41 4.79 0.39
C ARG A 225 4.56 3.64 0.95
N PHE A 226 3.69 4.01 1.88
CA PHE A 226 2.69 3.15 2.51
C PHE A 226 1.31 3.77 2.34
N GLU A 227 0.38 3.07 1.72
CA GLU A 227 -1.00 3.52 1.58
C GLU A 227 -1.86 2.85 2.65
N TRP A 228 -2.36 3.65 3.59
CA TRP A 228 -3.21 3.23 4.70
C TRP A 228 -4.67 3.40 4.31
N LEU A 229 -5.41 2.30 4.27
CA LEU A 229 -6.85 2.33 4.03
C LEU A 229 -7.57 2.24 5.36
N LEU A 230 -8.21 3.34 5.77
CA LEU A 230 -8.92 3.44 7.04
C LEU A 230 -10.32 2.85 6.95
N ASN A 231 -10.74 2.24 8.05
CA ASN A 231 -12.08 1.73 8.24
C ASN A 231 -12.95 2.78 8.95
N LEU A 232 -13.82 3.44 8.19
CA LEU A 232 -14.78 4.40 8.72
C LEU A 232 -16.04 3.75 9.34
N SER A 233 -16.18 2.43 9.23
CA SER A 233 -17.30 1.66 9.79
C SER A 233 -16.75 0.53 10.66
N PRO A 234 -16.36 0.82 11.91
CA PRO A 234 -15.69 -0.14 12.78
C PRO A 234 -16.51 -1.42 13.07
N GLU A 235 -17.83 -1.38 12.83
CA GLU A 235 -18.72 -2.53 12.94
C GLU A 235 -18.49 -3.54 11.80
N ALA A 236 -18.05 -3.08 10.64
CA ALA A 236 -17.60 -3.90 9.53
C ALA A 236 -16.12 -4.23 9.73
N ARG A 237 -15.81 -5.29 10.47
CA ARG A 237 -14.45 -5.87 10.47
C ARG A 237 -14.16 -6.44 9.08
N GLY A 238 -13.70 -5.59 8.16
CA GLY A 238 -13.35 -5.97 6.80
C GLY A 238 -11.83 -6.08 6.59
N GLU A 239 -11.47 -6.74 5.51
CA GLU A 239 -10.10 -6.76 4.97
C GLU A 239 -9.93 -5.68 3.88
N LEU A 240 -8.72 -5.54 3.33
CA LEU A 240 -8.41 -4.58 2.26
C LEU A 240 -9.37 -4.61 1.07
N ASP A 241 -9.92 -5.79 0.75
CA ASP A 241 -10.84 -5.99 -0.37
C ASP A 241 -12.25 -5.44 -0.08
N ASP A 242 -12.56 -5.16 1.19
CA ASP A 242 -13.87 -4.67 1.65
C ASP A 242 -13.93 -3.12 1.72
N ALA A 243 -12.82 -2.43 1.47
CA ALA A 243 -12.69 -0.97 1.61
C ALA A 243 -13.46 -0.15 0.54
N GLY A 244 -14.10 -0.81 -0.42
CA GLY A 244 -14.84 -0.16 -1.51
C GLY A 244 -13.91 0.67 -2.42
N SER A 245 -14.35 1.87 -2.82
CA SER A 245 -13.55 2.81 -3.63
C SER A 245 -12.77 3.76 -2.70
N PRO A 246 -11.48 3.53 -2.41
CA PRO A 246 -10.71 4.36 -1.48
C PRO A 246 -10.61 5.81 -2.00
N VAL A 247 -10.76 6.77 -1.10
CA VAL A 247 -10.63 8.20 -1.38
C VAL A 247 -9.40 8.71 -0.67
N TYR A 248 -8.49 9.33 -1.41
CA TYR A 248 -7.32 9.98 -0.80
C TYR A 248 -7.79 11.05 0.18
N PHE A 249 -7.22 11.04 1.38
CA PHE A 249 -7.55 11.96 2.46
C PHE A 249 -6.40 12.93 2.71
N THR A 250 -5.21 12.41 3.02
CA THR A 250 -4.02 13.21 3.29
C THR A 250 -2.77 12.35 3.23
N LYS A 251 -1.60 12.96 3.36
CA LYS A 251 -0.34 12.25 3.55
C LYS A 251 0.41 12.80 4.76
N LEU A 252 1.18 11.94 5.41
CA LEU A 252 2.09 12.31 6.48
C LEU A 252 3.45 11.65 6.29
N THR A 253 4.48 12.31 6.82
CA THR A 253 5.84 11.77 6.85
C THR A 253 6.16 11.28 8.25
N VAL A 254 6.53 10.01 8.37
CA VAL A 254 7.15 9.48 9.59
C VAL A 254 8.64 9.81 9.52
N THR A 255 9.07 10.72 10.39
CA THR A 255 10.45 11.20 10.46
C THR A 255 11.28 10.37 11.44
N PRO A 256 12.62 10.43 11.34
CA PRO A 256 13.49 9.85 12.36
C PRO A 256 13.23 10.35 13.79
N ASP A 257 12.70 11.58 13.96
CA ASP A 257 12.35 12.10 15.29
C ASP A 257 11.12 11.44 15.89
N ASP A 258 10.14 11.09 15.05
CA ASP A 258 8.98 10.31 15.48
C ASP A 258 9.42 8.91 15.94
N GLU A 259 10.32 8.28 15.18
CA GLU A 259 10.91 6.98 15.54
C GLU A 259 11.70 7.06 16.87
N ARG A 260 12.45 8.16 17.08
CA ARG A 260 13.16 8.41 18.35
C ARG A 260 12.20 8.66 19.52
N ALA A 261 11.10 9.38 19.30
CA ALA A 261 10.07 9.59 20.32
C ALA A 261 9.44 8.26 20.73
N TRP A 262 9.09 7.42 19.75
CA TRP A 262 8.60 6.07 19.99
C TRP A 262 9.57 5.23 20.84
N PHE A 263 10.86 5.25 20.52
CA PHE A 263 11.87 4.51 21.29
C PHE A 263 12.10 5.01 22.71
N ARG A 264 11.78 6.28 23.01
CA ARG A 264 11.80 6.76 24.41
C ARG A 264 10.69 6.11 25.23
N MET A 265 9.53 5.86 24.61
CA MET A 265 8.41 5.15 25.24
C MET A 265 8.61 3.63 25.22
N HIS A 266 9.31 3.12 24.21
CA HIS A 266 9.60 1.69 24.00
C HIS A 266 11.12 1.39 23.93
N PRO A 267 11.88 1.51 25.04
CA PRO A 267 13.33 1.38 25.06
C PRO A 267 13.85 0.04 24.52
N GLN A 268 13.05 -1.02 24.63
CA GLN A 268 13.34 -2.36 24.13
C GLN A 268 13.61 -2.39 22.61
N TRP A 269 13.15 -1.37 21.85
CA TRP A 269 13.28 -1.32 20.39
C TRP A 269 14.41 -0.40 19.89
N SER A 270 15.08 0.35 20.77
CA SER A 270 15.99 1.49 20.50
C SER A 270 17.26 1.27 19.65
N LYS A 271 17.50 0.09 19.08
CA LYS A 271 18.77 -0.25 18.37
C LYS A 271 18.56 -0.72 16.93
N SER A 272 17.58 -0.19 16.22
CA SER A 272 17.35 -0.49 14.80
C SER A 272 17.92 0.63 13.92
N ASN A 273 19.16 0.48 13.44
CA ASN A 273 19.92 1.52 12.73
C ASN A 273 19.50 1.77 11.28
N LYS A 274 18.21 1.91 10.99
CA LYS A 274 17.75 2.37 9.66
C LYS A 274 16.59 3.34 9.81
N TYR A 275 16.91 4.55 10.26
CA TYR A 275 16.01 5.68 10.18
C TYR A 275 15.90 6.11 8.72
N ALA A 276 14.70 6.17 8.20
CA ALA A 276 14.40 6.69 6.88
C ALA A 276 13.08 7.44 7.00
N GLU A 277 12.92 8.53 6.24
CA GLU A 277 11.62 9.14 6.10
C GLU A 277 10.69 8.15 5.38
N LEU A 278 9.53 7.90 5.97
CA LEU A 278 8.52 7.03 5.37
C LEU A 278 7.29 7.87 5.09
N GLU A 279 6.83 7.84 3.85
CA GLU A 279 5.57 8.47 3.48
C GLU A 279 4.39 7.53 3.74
N ALA A 280 3.42 8.01 4.51
CA ALA A 280 2.16 7.34 4.73
C ALA A 280 1.04 8.14 4.07
N TRP A 281 0.44 7.58 3.04
CA TRP A 281 -0.70 8.15 2.33
C TRP A 281 -1.96 7.54 2.91
N ILE A 282 -2.90 8.38 3.34
CA ILE A 282 -4.10 7.97 4.05
C ILE A 282 -5.27 8.04 3.09
N PHE A 283 -6.01 6.94 3.02
CA PHE A 283 -7.24 6.79 2.26
C PHE A 283 -8.37 6.44 3.22
N ILE A 284 -9.54 7.02 2.97
CA ILE A 284 -10.80 6.75 3.68
C ILE A 284 -11.84 6.20 2.72
#